data_AF-A0A6C0DRL3-F1
#
_entry.id   AF-A0A6C0DRL3-F1
#
_cell.length_a   1.000
_cell.length_b   1.000
_cell.length_c   1.000
_cell.angle_alpha   90.00
_cell.angle_beta   90.00
_cell.angle_gamma   90.00
#
_symmetry.space_group_name_H-M   'P 1'
#
loop_
_entity.id
_entity.type
_entity.pdbx_description
1 polymer ?
#
loop_
_entity_poly.entity_id
_entity_poly.type
_entity_poly.pdbx_seq_one_letter_code
_entity_poly.pdbx_strand_id
1 'polypeptide(L)'
;MLYIWISVFLFTVIDVFDCMFLVDSSMYKPDKIEMKFSPMYKFNEHAHLFDTTMTRYLYYANFTIRNNYLRPTIDDVINRVMHIKNKPYILPKTSNKGGPGNYLECLTGIPTSSDCLDCMDGELKVFPLKKLKNGVFTPKENVAITMVNKQRLFRDTFNHSKCFTKIQKILFVPYYRDDHDVDIVTYMRPILFDIHHITNINMKNQLHMDYDAIQNYLLENDSLVGSSKIGTYLQTRTKGPGKNKDNKSRAFYFRAKFLKDFMMFTY
;
A
#
# COMPACT_ATOMS: atom_id res chain seq x y z
N MET A 1 9.40 23.60 41.34
CA MET A 1 8.97 22.26 40.90
C MET A 1 8.39 22.35 39.47
N LEU A 2 9.24 22.68 38.49
CA LEU A 2 8.82 22.90 37.09
C LEU A 2 9.99 22.62 36.14
N TYR A 3 10.54 21.40 36.17
CA TYR A 3 11.68 20.98 35.34
C TYR A 3 11.52 19.53 34.85
N ILE A 4 10.37 19.18 34.26
CA ILE A 4 10.17 17.83 33.65
C ILE A 4 9.48 17.86 32.27
N TRP A 5 9.08 19.02 31.73
CA TRP A 5 8.24 19.06 30.52
C TRP A 5 8.90 19.56 29.22
N ILE A 6 10.23 19.64 29.15
CA ILE A 6 10.94 20.14 27.94
C ILE A 6 11.64 19.03 27.14
N SER A 7 11.84 17.82 27.70
CA SER A 7 12.57 16.74 26.99
C SER A 7 11.72 15.96 25.98
N VAL A 8 10.39 16.00 26.06
CA VAL A 8 9.51 15.22 25.16
C VAL A 8 9.31 15.90 23.81
N PHE A 9 9.48 17.23 23.73
CA PHE A 9 9.19 17.99 22.51
C PHE A 9 10.36 18.00 21.51
N LEU A 10 11.60 17.80 22.00
CA LEU A 10 12.79 17.83 21.14
C LEU A 10 13.04 16.51 20.40
N PHE A 11 12.59 15.38 20.95
CA PHE A 11 12.75 14.07 20.29
C PHE A 11 11.76 13.86 19.13
N THR A 12 10.56 14.44 19.19
CA THR A 12 9.52 14.27 18.17
C THR A 12 9.78 15.03 16.86
N VAL A 13 10.66 16.02 16.85
CA VAL A 13 10.97 16.79 15.63
C VAL A 13 12.06 16.12 14.79
N ILE A 14 12.91 15.29 15.40
CA ILE A 14 14.01 14.62 14.70
C ILE A 14 13.49 13.45 13.84
N ASP A 15 12.52 12.68 14.32
CA ASP A 15 11.97 11.53 13.58
C ASP A 15 11.13 11.93 12.35
N VAL A 16 10.62 13.16 12.31
CA VAL A 16 9.85 13.67 11.15
C VAL A 16 10.77 14.07 10.00
N PHE A 17 12.03 14.43 10.29
CA PHE A 17 12.99 14.81 9.24
C PHE A 17 13.51 13.62 8.44
N ASP A 18 13.58 12.42 9.03
CA ASP A 18 14.00 11.20 8.33
C ASP A 18 12.98 10.72 7.28
N CYS A 19 11.71 11.17 7.38
CA CYS A 19 10.72 10.92 6.34
C CYS A 19 10.83 11.89 5.14
N MET A 20 11.63 12.96 5.23
CA MET A 20 11.53 14.06 4.26
C MET A 20 12.69 14.22 3.28
N PHE A 21 13.89 13.67 3.51
CA PHE A 21 14.98 13.81 2.53
C PHE A 21 16.02 12.68 2.63
N LEU A 22 16.04 11.76 1.67
CA LEU A 22 17.28 11.05 1.30
C LEU A 22 18.17 12.04 0.53
N VAL A 23 18.81 12.96 1.24
CA VAL A 23 19.90 13.78 0.71
C VAL A 23 21.20 13.04 0.99
N ASP A 24 22.01 12.93 -0.06
CA ASP A 24 23.35 12.34 -0.06
C ASP A 24 24.18 12.83 1.14
N SER A 25 24.62 11.90 1.99
CA SER A 25 25.34 12.17 3.24
C SER A 25 26.74 12.77 3.04
N SER A 26 27.16 13.03 1.80
CA SER A 26 28.46 13.63 1.48
C SER A 26 28.49 15.16 1.56
N MET A 27 27.37 15.85 1.84
CA MET A 27 27.28 17.32 1.78
C MET A 27 27.14 18.08 3.10
N TYR A 28 27.22 17.45 4.27
CA TYR A 28 27.06 18.17 5.54
C TYR A 28 28.38 18.33 6.32
N LYS A 29 28.83 19.58 6.49
CA LYS A 29 29.83 19.98 7.50
C LYS A 29 29.11 20.63 8.67
N PRO A 30 29.39 20.26 9.93
CA PRO A 30 28.67 20.79 11.08
C PRO A 30 29.37 22.05 11.58
N ASP A 31 28.80 23.23 11.33
CA ASP A 31 29.12 24.41 12.13
C ASP A 31 27.83 25.07 12.63
N LYS A 32 27.91 25.49 13.89
CA LYS A 32 26.82 25.85 14.82
C LYS A 32 25.80 26.85 14.25
N ILE A 33 24.52 26.51 14.31
CA ILE A 33 23.40 27.45 14.16
C ILE A 33 22.70 27.58 15.51
N GLU A 34 22.83 28.73 16.18
CA GLU A 34 21.94 29.15 17.26
C GLU A 34 20.63 29.68 16.64
N MET A 35 19.51 28.99 16.83
CA MET A 35 18.19 29.50 16.47
C MET A 35 17.62 30.36 17.61
N LYS A 36 17.58 31.68 17.42
CA LYS A 36 16.77 32.59 18.23
C LYS A 36 15.32 32.57 17.72
N PHE A 37 14.37 32.18 18.56
CA PHE A 37 12.94 32.33 18.27
C PHE A 37 12.46 33.74 18.64
N SER A 38 11.82 34.42 17.70
CA SER A 38 11.09 35.68 17.94
C SER A 38 9.57 35.40 17.97
N PRO A 39 8.78 36.00 18.88
CA PRO A 39 7.38 35.66 19.04
C PRO A 39 6.45 36.41 18.05
N MET A 40 5.39 35.70 17.64
CA MET A 40 4.17 36.16 16.97
C MET A 40 4.31 36.87 15.61
N TYR A 41 4.08 36.10 14.54
CA TYR A 41 3.59 36.67 13.28
C TYR A 41 2.05 36.80 13.34
N LYS A 42 1.58 38.05 13.20
CA LYS A 42 0.18 38.37 12.91
C LYS A 42 -0.17 37.86 11.51
N PHE A 43 -1.31 37.19 11.39
CA PHE A 43 -1.91 36.80 10.11
C PHE A 43 -2.28 38.06 9.31
N ASN A 44 -1.76 38.18 8.09
CA ASN A 44 -2.18 39.17 7.10
C ASN A 44 -2.93 38.45 5.96
N GLU A 45 -4.04 39.05 5.52
CA GLU A 45 -5.08 38.50 4.64
C GLU A 45 -4.72 38.31 3.15
N HIS A 46 -3.46 38.05 2.79
CA HIS A 46 -3.06 37.88 1.39
C HIS A 46 -2.19 36.64 1.12
N ALA A 47 -2.59 35.48 1.64
CA ALA A 47 -1.98 34.18 1.37
C ALA A 47 -2.86 33.27 0.50
N HIS A 48 -3.49 33.82 -0.54
CA HIS A 48 -4.07 33.01 -1.60
C HIS A 48 -2.98 32.73 -2.64
N LEU A 49 -2.31 31.57 -2.57
CA LEU A 49 -1.82 30.77 -3.74
C LEU A 49 -0.65 29.80 -3.45
N PHE A 50 -0.03 29.75 -2.26
CA PHE A 50 1.13 28.87 -2.03
C PHE A 50 1.05 27.93 -0.82
N ASP A 51 -0.14 27.69 -0.26
CA ASP A 51 -0.28 26.94 0.99
C ASP A 51 -1.33 25.82 0.95
N THR A 52 -1.20 24.87 0.02
CA THR A 52 -2.14 23.73 -0.06
C THR A 52 -1.50 22.37 0.18
N THR A 53 -0.18 22.23 0.00
CA THR A 53 0.52 20.98 0.27
C THR A 53 0.96 20.91 1.73
N MET A 54 1.68 21.92 2.23
CA MET A 54 2.25 21.89 3.57
C MET A 54 1.18 21.90 4.66
N THR A 55 0.19 22.79 4.57
CA THR A 55 -0.95 22.83 5.51
C THR A 55 -1.79 21.55 5.48
N ARG A 56 -1.88 20.88 4.33
CA ARG A 56 -2.61 19.60 4.21
C ARG A 56 -1.81 18.44 4.77
N TYR A 57 -0.48 18.43 4.62
CA TYR A 57 0.41 17.46 5.26
C TYR A 57 0.43 17.63 6.78
N LEU A 58 0.53 18.86 7.28
CA LEU A 58 0.46 19.14 8.72
C LEU A 58 -0.92 18.78 9.28
N TYR A 59 -2.01 18.97 8.53
CA TYR A 59 -3.34 18.52 8.93
C TYR A 59 -3.43 16.99 9.01
N TYR A 60 -2.96 16.25 8.01
CA TYR A 60 -2.98 14.79 8.04
C TYR A 60 -2.02 14.20 9.10
N ALA A 61 -0.83 14.77 9.25
CA ALA A 61 0.11 14.39 10.30
C ALA A 61 -0.51 14.62 11.69
N ASN A 62 -1.14 15.78 11.92
CA ASN A 62 -1.83 16.06 13.19
C ASN A 62 -3.08 15.19 13.41
N PHE A 63 -3.80 14.80 12.35
CA PHE A 63 -4.93 13.86 12.44
C PHE A 63 -4.47 12.45 12.84
N THR A 64 -3.37 11.97 12.26
CA THR A 64 -2.72 10.70 12.62
C THR A 64 -2.14 10.73 14.04
N ILE A 65 -1.58 11.86 14.47
CA ILE A 65 -1.03 12.02 15.83
C ILE A 65 -2.13 12.09 16.89
N ARG A 66 -3.30 12.67 16.59
CA ARG A 66 -4.41 12.82 17.56
C ARG A 66 -5.29 11.57 17.70
N ASN A 67 -5.36 10.73 16.67
CA ASN A 67 -6.04 9.44 16.74
C ASN A 67 -5.01 8.35 17.03
N ASN A 68 -4.90 7.97 18.31
CA ASN A 68 -4.08 6.89 18.87
C ASN A 68 -3.53 5.86 17.85
N TYR A 69 -2.26 5.51 18.04
CA TYR A 69 -1.41 4.44 17.46
C TYR A 69 -2.05 3.05 17.17
N LEU A 70 -3.35 2.87 17.32
CA LEU A 70 -4.06 1.64 17.07
C LEU A 70 -4.28 1.46 15.55
N ARG A 71 -3.73 0.36 15.02
CA ARG A 71 -4.01 -0.09 13.66
C ARG A 71 -5.53 -0.21 13.47
N PRO A 72 -6.12 0.30 12.38
CA PRO A 72 -7.56 0.19 12.15
C PRO A 72 -7.97 -1.24 11.77
N THR A 73 -9.24 -1.56 11.96
CA THR A 73 -9.87 -2.76 11.35
C THR A 73 -10.21 -2.50 9.89
N ILE A 74 -10.48 -3.57 9.13
CA ILE A 74 -10.98 -3.47 7.76
C ILE A 74 -12.28 -2.66 7.69
N ASP A 75 -13.17 -2.80 8.66
CA ASP A 75 -14.45 -2.06 8.69
C ASP A 75 -14.24 -0.56 8.94
N ASP A 76 -13.28 -0.20 9.81
CA ASP A 76 -12.87 1.20 9.99
C ASP A 76 -12.36 1.79 8.68
N VAL A 77 -11.51 1.04 7.96
CA VAL A 77 -10.96 1.48 6.67
C VAL A 77 -12.06 1.57 5.62
N ILE A 78 -13.00 0.62 5.54
CA ILE A 78 -14.16 0.71 4.65
C ILE A 78 -14.92 2.01 4.89
N ASN A 79 -15.26 2.32 6.14
CA ASN A 79 -15.99 3.54 6.48
C ASN A 79 -15.22 4.80 6.03
N ARG A 80 -13.91 4.85 6.30
CA ARG A 80 -13.05 5.97 5.86
C ARG A 80 -12.99 6.08 4.34
N VAL A 81 -12.78 4.97 3.62
CA VAL A 81 -12.73 4.92 2.14
C VAL A 81 -14.07 5.38 1.55
N MET A 82 -15.20 5.01 2.16
CA MET A 82 -16.53 5.42 1.68
C MET A 82 -16.75 6.94 1.73
N HIS A 83 -16.07 7.66 2.63
CA HIS A 83 -16.10 9.12 2.69
C HIS A 83 -15.18 9.82 1.68
N ILE A 84 -14.19 9.11 1.12
CA ILE A 84 -13.19 9.65 0.19
C ILE A 84 -13.36 9.17 -1.25
N LYS A 85 -14.11 8.09 -1.48
CA LYS A 85 -14.36 7.56 -2.82
C LYS A 85 -14.94 8.63 -3.73
N ASN A 86 -14.64 8.55 -5.03
CA ASN A 86 -15.06 9.48 -6.07
C ASN A 86 -14.58 10.94 -5.92
N LYS A 87 -13.74 11.25 -4.92
CA LYS A 87 -13.08 12.56 -4.82
C LYS A 87 -11.79 12.56 -5.65
N PRO A 88 -11.47 13.65 -6.35
CA PRO A 88 -10.23 13.77 -7.09
C PRO A 88 -9.06 14.12 -6.14
N TYR A 89 -7.94 13.44 -6.33
CA TYR A 89 -6.70 13.71 -5.60
C TYR A 89 -5.54 13.90 -6.57
N ILE A 90 -4.85 15.03 -6.48
CA ILE A 90 -3.67 15.32 -7.30
C ILE A 90 -2.49 14.53 -6.75
N LEU A 91 -2.09 13.47 -7.45
CA LEU A 91 -0.98 12.57 -7.08
C LEU A 91 -0.05 12.35 -8.29
N PRO A 92 0.94 13.23 -8.50
CA PRO A 92 1.92 13.10 -9.58
C PRO A 92 2.57 11.71 -9.63
N LYS A 93 2.81 11.19 -10.83
CA LYS A 93 3.57 9.93 -11.01
C LYS A 93 4.99 10.13 -10.48
N THR A 94 5.42 9.21 -9.63
CA THR A 94 6.82 9.14 -9.18
C THR A 94 7.43 7.82 -9.62
N SER A 95 8.75 7.68 -9.48
CA SER A 95 9.44 6.40 -9.64
C SER A 95 8.92 5.33 -8.67
N ASN A 96 8.35 5.76 -7.53
CA ASN A 96 7.67 4.88 -6.59
C ASN A 96 6.26 4.53 -7.07
N LYS A 97 6.13 3.33 -7.63
CA LYS A 97 4.86 2.79 -8.12
C LYS A 97 3.81 2.56 -7.01
N GLY A 98 4.20 2.61 -5.73
CA GLY A 98 3.31 2.43 -4.57
C GLY A 98 2.56 3.69 -4.11
N GLY A 99 2.82 4.86 -4.71
CA GLY A 99 2.29 6.15 -4.24
C GLY A 99 0.79 6.19 -3.91
N PRO A 100 -0.12 5.74 -4.79
CA PRO A 100 -1.56 5.71 -4.51
C PRO A 100 -1.95 4.80 -3.33
N GLY A 101 -1.19 3.74 -3.05
CA GLY A 101 -1.41 2.88 -1.89
C GLY A 101 -1.06 3.60 -0.60
N ASN A 102 0.18 4.10 -0.51
CA ASN A 102 0.68 4.83 0.66
C ASN A 102 -0.17 6.07 0.98
N TYR A 103 -0.65 6.77 -0.05
CA TYR A 103 -1.53 7.92 0.16
C TYR A 103 -2.89 7.51 0.75
N LEU A 104 -3.45 6.38 0.29
CA LEU A 104 -4.69 5.85 0.86
C LEU A 104 -4.50 5.42 2.32
N GLU A 105 -3.38 4.76 2.64
CA GLU A 105 -3.03 4.38 4.01
C GLU A 105 -3.00 5.62 4.92
N CYS A 106 -2.37 6.71 4.47
CA CYS A 106 -2.38 7.99 5.19
C CYS A 106 -3.79 8.55 5.38
N LEU A 107 -4.61 8.61 4.33
CA LEU A 107 -6.00 9.08 4.41
C LEU A 107 -6.87 8.24 5.34
N THR A 108 -6.54 6.95 5.48
CA THR A 108 -7.31 5.98 6.26
C THR A 108 -6.68 5.69 7.60
N GLY A 109 -5.60 6.37 8.00
CA GLY A 109 -4.94 6.21 9.29
C GLY A 109 -4.30 4.83 9.51
N ILE A 110 -3.92 4.14 8.44
CA ILE A 110 -3.13 2.90 8.54
C ILE A 110 -1.67 3.30 8.81
N PRO A 111 -1.05 2.80 9.90
CA PRO A 111 0.33 3.15 10.22
C PRO A 111 1.32 2.40 9.31
N THR A 112 2.37 3.11 8.88
CA THR A 112 3.54 2.48 8.25
C THR A 112 4.22 1.55 9.24
N SER A 113 4.38 0.27 8.88
CA SER A 113 4.94 -0.74 9.77
C SER A 113 5.48 -1.94 9.00
N SER A 114 6.19 -2.82 9.70
CA SER A 114 6.67 -4.10 9.18
C SER A 114 5.70 -5.27 9.44
N ASP A 115 4.50 -4.99 9.94
CA ASP A 115 3.52 -5.99 10.32
C ASP A 115 3.08 -6.86 9.14
N CYS A 116 2.59 -8.06 9.47
CA CYS A 116 2.13 -8.99 8.44
C CYS A 116 0.88 -8.48 7.71
N LEU A 117 0.03 -7.69 8.36
CA LEU A 117 -1.23 -7.18 7.81
C LEU A 117 -1.29 -5.66 7.93
N ASP A 118 -1.95 -5.02 6.96
CA ASP A 118 -2.14 -3.57 6.95
C ASP A 118 -3.19 -3.13 7.99
N CYS A 119 -4.23 -3.94 8.20
CA CYS A 119 -5.27 -3.73 9.22
C CYS A 119 -5.14 -4.80 10.34
N MET A 120 -5.82 -4.59 11.47
CA MET A 120 -5.79 -5.55 12.58
C MET A 120 -6.26 -6.95 12.17
N ASP A 121 -7.22 -7.01 11.26
CA ASP A 121 -7.96 -8.20 10.89
C ASP A 121 -7.89 -8.52 9.38
N GLY A 122 -7.05 -7.81 8.61
CA GLY A 122 -6.93 -8.05 7.18
C GLY A 122 -5.92 -7.17 6.44
N GLU A 123 -5.81 -7.39 5.15
CA GLU A 123 -4.86 -6.72 4.26
C GLU A 123 -5.56 -5.64 3.41
N LEU A 124 -4.87 -4.55 3.08
CA LEU A 124 -5.31 -3.55 2.12
C LEU A 124 -4.61 -3.78 0.77
N LYS A 125 -5.37 -3.76 -0.32
CA LYS A 125 -4.81 -3.84 -1.68
C LYS A 125 -5.40 -2.78 -2.59
N VAL A 126 -4.54 -1.84 -2.97
CA VAL A 126 -4.86 -0.75 -3.89
C VAL A 126 -4.34 -1.09 -5.28
N PHE A 127 -5.16 -0.90 -6.33
CA PHE A 127 -4.73 -1.19 -7.70
C PHE A 127 -5.38 -0.30 -8.75
N PRO A 128 -4.66 -0.02 -9.86
CA PRO A 128 -5.16 0.83 -10.92
C PRO A 128 -6.18 0.09 -11.78
N LEU A 129 -7.22 0.84 -12.16
CA LEU A 129 -8.13 0.51 -13.23
C LEU A 129 -7.70 1.18 -14.54
N LYS A 130 -8.12 0.61 -15.65
CA LYS A 130 -8.15 1.27 -16.96
C LYS A 130 -9.59 1.33 -17.45
N LYS A 131 -9.95 2.43 -18.10
CA LYS A 131 -11.24 2.60 -18.76
C LYS A 131 -11.14 2.05 -20.19
N LEU A 132 -12.01 1.13 -20.55
CA LEU A 132 -12.12 0.60 -21.91
C LEU A 132 -12.87 1.58 -22.82
N LYS A 133 -12.78 1.40 -24.14
CA LYS A 133 -13.49 2.24 -25.12
C LYS A 133 -15.01 2.26 -24.92
N ASN A 134 -15.58 1.17 -24.41
CA ASN A 134 -17.01 1.06 -24.08
C ASN A 134 -17.36 1.66 -22.70
N GLY A 135 -16.44 2.35 -22.04
CA GLY A 135 -16.65 2.98 -20.74
C GLY A 135 -16.48 2.06 -19.53
N VAL A 136 -16.33 0.74 -19.72
CA VAL A 136 -16.19 -0.22 -18.62
C VAL A 136 -14.80 -0.12 -18.00
N PHE A 137 -14.73 -0.13 -16.67
CA PHE A 137 -13.47 -0.20 -15.94
C PHE A 137 -13.01 -1.64 -15.74
N THR A 138 -11.71 -1.88 -15.89
CA THR A 138 -11.10 -3.19 -15.66
C THR A 138 -9.73 -3.05 -14.99
N PRO A 139 -9.29 -4.02 -14.16
CA PRO A 139 -7.96 -4.01 -13.58
C PRO A 139 -6.87 -3.84 -14.64
N LYS A 140 -5.96 -2.87 -14.42
CA LYS A 140 -4.86 -2.55 -15.33
C LYS A 140 -3.68 -3.50 -15.17
N GLU A 141 -3.49 -4.06 -13.98
CA GLU A 141 -2.32 -4.89 -13.65
C GLU A 141 -2.62 -6.01 -12.64
N ASN A 142 -1.60 -6.84 -12.40
CA ASN A 142 -1.60 -7.87 -11.37
C ASN A 142 -1.30 -7.25 -10.00
N VAL A 143 -1.92 -7.75 -8.93
CA VAL A 143 -1.79 -7.19 -7.58
C VAL A 143 -0.81 -8.01 -6.75
N ALA A 144 0.21 -7.37 -6.20
CA ALA A 144 1.20 -8.04 -5.36
C ALA A 144 0.58 -8.43 -4.01
N ILE A 145 0.88 -9.64 -3.53
CA ILE A 145 0.42 -10.14 -2.22
C ILE A 145 1.59 -10.09 -1.24
N THR A 146 2.62 -10.92 -1.47
CA THR A 146 3.75 -11.03 -0.54
C THR A 146 4.98 -11.60 -1.23
N MET A 147 6.17 -11.33 -0.68
CA MET A 147 7.42 -11.93 -1.16
C MET A 147 7.40 -13.45 -0.95
N VAL A 148 7.91 -14.19 -1.93
CA VAL A 148 8.10 -15.64 -1.82
C VAL A 148 9.35 -15.91 -1.00
N ASN A 149 9.21 -16.66 0.08
CA ASN A 149 10.32 -17.28 0.78
C ASN A 149 10.38 -18.75 0.34
N LYS A 150 11.45 -19.16 -0.36
CA LYS A 150 11.56 -20.52 -0.91
C LYS A 150 11.53 -21.58 0.19
N GLN A 151 12.27 -21.38 1.28
CA GLN A 151 12.35 -22.33 2.40
C GLN A 151 11.00 -22.53 3.09
N ARG A 152 10.16 -21.49 3.16
CA ARG A 152 8.78 -21.57 3.63
C ARG A 152 7.90 -22.26 2.60
N LEU A 153 7.98 -21.87 1.33
CA LEU A 153 7.22 -22.49 0.25
C LEU A 153 7.52 -23.98 0.09
N PHE A 154 8.72 -24.46 0.42
CA PHE A 154 9.03 -25.90 0.44
C PHE A 154 8.26 -26.70 1.48
N ARG A 155 7.81 -26.08 2.57
CA ARG A 155 7.33 -26.76 3.78
C ARG A 155 5.88 -26.43 4.13
N ASP A 156 5.48 -25.18 3.94
CA ASP A 156 4.18 -24.68 4.36
C ASP A 156 3.11 -25.15 3.36
N THR A 157 2.02 -25.72 3.87
CA THR A 157 0.80 -25.92 3.07
C THR A 157 0.12 -24.58 2.81
N PHE A 158 -0.76 -24.50 1.80
CA PHE A 158 -1.45 -23.25 1.46
C PHE A 158 -2.06 -22.57 2.69
N ASN A 159 -2.90 -23.28 3.46
CA ASN A 159 -3.62 -22.74 4.62
C ASN A 159 -2.72 -22.28 5.79
N HIS A 160 -1.46 -22.70 5.82
CA HIS A 160 -0.49 -22.31 6.85
C HIS A 160 0.57 -21.34 6.32
N SER A 161 0.46 -20.94 5.05
CA SER A 161 1.42 -20.05 4.41
C SER A 161 1.15 -18.58 4.73
N LYS A 162 2.21 -17.77 4.74
CA LYS A 162 2.09 -16.29 4.78
C LYS A 162 1.25 -15.72 3.63
N CYS A 163 1.25 -16.41 2.47
CA CYS A 163 0.40 -16.04 1.35
C CYS A 163 -1.07 -16.13 1.75
N PHE A 164 -1.49 -17.26 2.34
CA PHE A 164 -2.86 -17.45 2.82
C PHE A 164 -3.23 -16.44 3.89
N THR A 165 -2.39 -16.22 4.90
CA THR A 165 -2.63 -15.20 5.94
C THR A 165 -2.96 -13.84 5.35
N LYS A 166 -2.22 -13.40 4.33
CA LYS A 166 -2.46 -12.11 3.65
C LYS A 166 -3.68 -12.08 2.75
N ILE A 167 -4.20 -13.23 2.32
CA ILE A 167 -5.38 -13.29 1.44
C ILE A 167 -6.67 -13.69 2.13
N GLN A 168 -6.62 -14.12 3.40
CA GLN A 168 -7.80 -14.57 4.14
C GLN A 168 -8.90 -13.51 4.16
N LYS A 169 -8.54 -12.25 4.44
CA LYS A 169 -9.42 -11.09 4.40
C LYS A 169 -8.69 -9.92 3.77
N ILE A 170 -9.16 -9.45 2.61
CA ILE A 170 -8.56 -8.34 1.86
C ILE A 170 -9.61 -7.29 1.57
N LEU A 171 -9.29 -6.04 1.89
CA LEU A 171 -9.97 -4.88 1.35
C LEU A 171 -9.32 -4.45 0.03
N PHE A 172 -10.03 -4.66 -1.06
CA PHE A 172 -9.63 -4.13 -2.36
C PHE A 172 -10.14 -2.71 -2.54
N VAL A 173 -9.26 -1.77 -2.85
CA VAL A 173 -9.63 -0.39 -3.19
C VAL A 173 -9.11 -0.07 -4.59
N PRO A 174 -9.95 -0.24 -5.63
CA PRO A 174 -9.58 0.13 -6.98
C PRO A 174 -9.43 1.66 -7.07
N TYR A 175 -8.56 2.14 -7.95
CA TYR A 175 -8.52 3.56 -8.31
C TYR A 175 -8.44 3.75 -9.81
N TYR A 176 -9.04 4.83 -10.30
CA TYR A 176 -8.77 5.32 -11.65
C TYR A 176 -7.73 6.43 -11.58
N ARG A 177 -6.80 6.42 -12.52
CA ARG A 177 -5.86 7.52 -12.71
C ARG A 177 -6.12 8.15 -14.06
N ASP A 178 -6.48 9.42 -14.04
CA ASP A 178 -6.55 10.28 -15.21
C ASP A 178 -5.19 10.97 -15.39
N ASP A 179 -4.54 10.74 -16.53
CA ASP A 179 -3.21 11.24 -16.85
C ASP A 179 -3.19 12.23 -18.03
N HIS A 180 -4.33 12.84 -18.35
CA HIS A 180 -4.44 13.78 -19.46
C HIS A 180 -3.82 15.17 -19.20
N ASP A 181 -3.91 15.72 -17.97
CA ASP A 181 -3.36 17.05 -17.64
C ASP A 181 -2.69 17.10 -16.25
N VAL A 182 -3.50 16.92 -15.20
CA VAL A 182 -3.06 16.84 -13.83
C VAL A 182 -3.24 15.39 -13.41
N ASP A 183 -2.17 14.73 -12.97
CA ASP A 183 -2.19 13.33 -12.50
C ASP A 183 -3.21 13.17 -11.36
N ILE A 184 -4.46 12.85 -11.69
CA ILE A 184 -5.57 12.75 -10.75
C ILE A 184 -5.83 11.28 -10.46
N VAL A 185 -5.85 10.95 -9.17
CA VAL A 185 -6.28 9.66 -8.65
C VAL A 185 -7.67 9.81 -8.06
N THR A 186 -8.56 8.93 -8.45
CA THR A 186 -9.90 8.79 -7.89
C THR A 186 -10.07 7.38 -7.35
N TYR A 187 -10.17 7.24 -6.03
CA TYR A 187 -10.48 5.95 -5.40
C TYR A 187 -11.93 5.56 -5.65
N MET A 188 -12.14 4.30 -5.99
CA MET A 188 -13.46 3.73 -6.24
C MET A 188 -14.04 3.11 -4.99
N ARG A 189 -15.25 2.56 -5.11
CA ARG A 189 -15.89 1.80 -4.03
C ARG A 189 -14.97 0.66 -3.56
N PRO A 190 -14.73 0.53 -2.25
CA PRO A 190 -13.99 -0.60 -1.71
C PRO A 190 -14.78 -1.90 -1.90
N ILE A 191 -14.07 -3.02 -2.03
CA ILE A 191 -14.63 -4.35 -2.20
C ILE A 191 -13.96 -5.29 -1.19
N LEU A 192 -14.75 -5.91 -0.32
CA LEU A 192 -14.25 -6.87 0.66
C LEU A 192 -14.18 -8.26 0.03
N PHE A 193 -12.99 -8.85 0.05
CA PHE A 193 -12.78 -10.27 -0.20
C PHE A 193 -12.51 -10.97 1.13
N ASP A 194 -13.26 -12.03 1.42
CA ASP A 194 -13.05 -12.86 2.59
C ASP A 194 -13.17 -14.33 2.18
N ILE A 195 -12.06 -15.06 2.24
CA ILE A 195 -11.98 -16.46 1.76
C ILE A 195 -12.89 -17.42 2.53
N HIS A 196 -13.29 -17.03 3.75
CA HIS A 196 -14.20 -17.82 4.58
C HIS A 196 -15.67 -17.52 4.24
N HIS A 197 -15.95 -16.36 3.64
CA HIS A 197 -17.31 -15.92 3.28
C HIS A 197 -17.59 -15.87 1.77
N ILE A 198 -16.59 -16.13 0.91
CA ILE A 198 -16.85 -16.23 -0.54
C ILE A 198 -17.75 -17.43 -0.86
N THR A 199 -18.80 -17.17 -1.63
CA THR A 199 -19.73 -18.21 -2.09
C THR A 199 -19.19 -19.00 -3.29
N ASN A 200 -18.25 -18.42 -4.03
CA ASN A 200 -17.63 -19.06 -5.19
C ASN A 200 -16.55 -20.07 -4.74
N ILE A 201 -16.97 -21.30 -4.46
CA ILE A 201 -16.09 -22.40 -4.05
C ILE A 201 -15.01 -22.72 -5.09
N ASN A 202 -15.33 -22.57 -6.38
CA ASN A 202 -14.37 -22.82 -7.46
C ASN A 202 -13.20 -21.84 -7.41
N MET A 203 -13.47 -20.58 -7.07
CA MET A 203 -12.42 -19.56 -6.91
C MET A 203 -11.50 -19.89 -5.73
N LYS A 204 -12.07 -20.31 -4.60
CA LYS A 204 -11.30 -20.75 -3.43
C LYS A 204 -10.39 -21.93 -3.78
N ASN A 205 -10.96 -22.96 -4.41
CA ASN A 205 -10.21 -24.15 -4.81
C ASN A 205 -9.11 -23.80 -5.82
N GLN A 206 -9.38 -22.90 -6.76
CA GLN A 206 -8.37 -22.47 -7.73
C GLN A 206 -7.19 -21.76 -7.07
N LEU A 207 -7.40 -20.93 -6.04
CA LEU A 207 -6.30 -20.31 -5.30
C LEU A 207 -5.41 -21.34 -4.61
N HIS A 208 -6.01 -22.39 -4.04
CA HIS A 208 -5.29 -23.51 -3.43
C HIS A 208 -4.49 -24.28 -4.49
N MET A 209 -5.14 -24.69 -5.59
CA MET A 209 -4.48 -25.42 -6.69
C MET A 209 -3.33 -24.62 -7.30
N ASP A 210 -3.48 -23.31 -7.47
CA ASP A 210 -2.42 -22.46 -8.00
C ASP A 210 -1.21 -22.39 -7.06
N TYR A 211 -1.46 -22.31 -5.74
CA TYR A 211 -0.38 -22.33 -4.75
C TYR A 211 0.38 -23.66 -4.80
N ASP A 212 -0.34 -24.78 -4.79
CA ASP A 212 0.25 -26.12 -4.83
C ASP A 212 1.03 -26.34 -6.14
N ALA A 213 0.50 -25.88 -7.28
CA ALA A 213 1.21 -25.97 -8.56
C ALA A 213 2.53 -25.17 -8.55
N ILE A 214 2.55 -23.99 -7.91
CA ILE A 214 3.77 -23.19 -7.75
C ILE A 214 4.76 -23.89 -6.79
N GLN A 215 4.27 -24.48 -5.71
CA GLN A 215 5.06 -25.24 -4.74
C GLN A 215 5.69 -26.48 -5.40
N ASN A 216 4.90 -27.28 -6.12
CA ASN A 216 5.37 -28.46 -6.84
C ASN A 216 6.41 -28.09 -7.90
N TYR A 217 6.21 -26.99 -8.62
CA TYR A 217 7.22 -26.50 -9.56
C TYR A 217 8.56 -26.19 -8.86
N LEU A 218 8.52 -25.56 -7.68
CA LEU A 218 9.73 -25.34 -6.88
C LEU A 218 10.36 -26.66 -6.44
N LEU A 219 9.57 -27.64 -5.99
CA LEU A 219 10.04 -28.97 -5.56
C LEU A 219 10.73 -29.74 -6.69
N GLU A 220 10.16 -29.71 -7.90
CA GLU A 220 10.68 -30.43 -9.06
C GLU A 220 11.93 -29.78 -9.66
N ASN A 221 12.04 -28.45 -9.59
CA ASN A 221 13.06 -27.69 -10.33
C ASN A 221 14.11 -27.03 -9.43
N ASP A 222 13.95 -27.10 -8.11
CA ASP A 222 14.70 -26.32 -7.09
C ASP A 222 14.76 -24.80 -7.40
N SER A 223 13.80 -24.33 -8.20
CA SER A 223 13.81 -22.99 -8.77
C SER A 223 12.41 -22.51 -9.12
N LEU A 224 12.22 -21.19 -9.05
CA LEU A 224 11.01 -20.53 -9.51
C LEU A 224 11.24 -19.76 -10.82
N VAL A 225 12.40 -19.89 -11.46
CA VAL A 225 12.61 -19.37 -12.81
C VAL A 225 11.59 -20.05 -13.75
N GLY A 226 10.92 -19.31 -14.63
CA GLY A 226 9.88 -19.88 -15.50
C GLY A 226 8.47 -20.00 -14.88
N SER A 227 8.34 -20.04 -13.55
CA SER A 227 7.05 -20.22 -12.86
C SER A 227 6.00 -19.10 -13.06
N SER A 228 6.33 -18.00 -13.73
CA SER A 228 5.41 -16.87 -13.96
C SER A 228 4.17 -17.22 -14.80
N LYS A 229 4.21 -18.34 -15.53
CA LYS A 229 3.08 -18.83 -16.33
C LYS A 229 2.16 -19.77 -15.54
N ILE A 230 2.57 -20.20 -14.34
CA ILE A 230 1.82 -21.14 -13.50
C ILE A 230 0.69 -20.42 -12.78
N GLY A 231 -0.40 -21.15 -12.58
CA GLY A 231 -1.61 -20.75 -11.87
C GLY A 231 -2.54 -19.84 -12.68
N THR A 232 -3.84 -19.89 -12.36
CA THR A 232 -4.92 -19.17 -13.07
C THR A 232 -5.31 -17.85 -12.39
N TYR A 233 -5.28 -17.81 -11.06
CA TYR A 233 -5.58 -16.67 -10.19
C TYR A 233 -4.39 -16.22 -9.37
N LEU A 234 -3.56 -17.15 -8.89
CA LEU A 234 -2.31 -16.86 -8.20
C LEU A 234 -1.12 -17.17 -9.12
N GLN A 235 -0.06 -16.37 -9.04
CA GLN A 235 1.20 -16.62 -9.76
C GLN A 235 2.36 -16.05 -8.96
N THR A 236 3.60 -16.42 -9.32
CA THR A 236 4.78 -15.68 -8.87
C THR A 236 5.33 -14.78 -9.97
N ARG A 237 5.86 -13.61 -9.61
CA ARG A 237 6.59 -12.74 -10.53
C ARG A 237 7.84 -12.18 -9.86
N THR A 238 8.83 -11.81 -10.67
CA THR A 238 10.02 -11.11 -10.20
C THR A 238 9.66 -9.76 -9.60
N LYS A 239 10.21 -9.43 -8.43
CA LYS A 239 10.07 -8.14 -7.74
C LYS A 239 11.44 -7.70 -7.22
N GLY A 240 11.72 -6.40 -7.21
CA GLY A 240 13.00 -5.82 -6.79
C GLY A 240 13.72 -5.02 -7.88
N PRO A 241 14.80 -4.29 -7.51
CA PRO A 241 15.55 -3.47 -8.46
C PRO A 241 16.22 -4.40 -9.48
N GLY A 242 15.82 -4.29 -10.75
CA GLY A 242 16.23 -5.18 -11.84
C GLY A 242 17.72 -5.12 -12.23
N LYS A 243 18.59 -4.61 -11.37
CA LYS A 243 20.02 -4.41 -11.62
C LYS A 243 20.87 -5.67 -11.39
N ASN A 244 20.43 -6.60 -10.54
CA ASN A 244 21.20 -7.82 -10.27
C ASN A 244 20.45 -9.07 -10.76
N LYS A 245 20.96 -9.69 -11.84
CA LYS A 245 20.31 -10.85 -12.48
C LYS A 245 20.31 -12.09 -11.58
N ASP A 246 21.28 -12.18 -10.69
CA ASP A 246 21.58 -13.37 -9.89
C ASP A 246 20.77 -13.45 -8.59
N ASN A 247 20.06 -12.38 -8.22
CA ASN A 247 19.25 -12.33 -7.00
C ASN A 247 17.85 -11.77 -7.24
N LYS A 248 17.17 -12.29 -8.29
CA LYS A 248 15.78 -11.92 -8.59
C LYS A 248 14.83 -12.52 -7.57
N SER A 249 14.52 -11.75 -6.54
CA SER A 249 13.46 -12.10 -5.61
C SER A 249 12.11 -12.17 -6.34
N ARG A 250 11.21 -13.01 -5.84
CA ARG A 250 9.86 -13.19 -6.38
C ARG A 250 8.82 -12.86 -5.34
N ALA A 251 7.65 -12.44 -5.78
CA ALA A 251 6.46 -12.27 -4.96
C ALA A 251 5.29 -13.03 -5.56
N PHE A 252 4.36 -13.44 -4.72
CA PHE A 252 3.03 -13.87 -5.10
C PHE A 252 2.22 -12.67 -5.59
N TYR A 253 1.45 -12.88 -6.65
CA TYR A 253 0.54 -11.90 -7.21
C TYR A 253 -0.81 -12.54 -7.51
N PHE A 254 -1.89 -11.82 -7.25
CA PHE A 254 -3.14 -12.06 -7.94
C PHE A 254 -3.00 -11.66 -9.41
N ARG A 255 -3.42 -12.54 -10.30
CA ARG A 255 -3.56 -12.23 -11.72
C ARG A 255 -4.72 -11.24 -11.91
N ALA A 256 -4.61 -10.37 -12.90
CA ALA A 256 -5.71 -9.50 -13.30
C ALA A 256 -6.99 -10.30 -13.63
N LYS A 257 -6.86 -11.57 -14.05
CA LYS A 257 -7.99 -12.49 -14.23
C LYS A 257 -8.76 -12.72 -12.92
N PHE A 258 -8.08 -12.98 -11.81
CA PHE A 258 -8.73 -13.12 -10.50
C PHE A 258 -9.57 -11.88 -10.17
N LEU A 259 -8.97 -10.69 -10.31
CA LEU A 259 -9.65 -9.44 -10.02
C LEU A 259 -10.86 -9.21 -10.93
N LYS A 260 -10.76 -9.53 -12.23
CA LYS A 260 -11.90 -9.44 -13.16
C LYS A 260 -13.03 -10.37 -12.74
N ASP A 261 -12.72 -11.64 -12.53
CA ASP A 261 -13.72 -12.64 -12.19
C ASP A 261 -14.37 -12.27 -10.85
N PHE A 262 -13.58 -11.97 -9.81
CA PHE A 262 -14.09 -11.56 -8.49
C PHE A 262 -14.93 -10.28 -8.52
N MET A 263 -14.42 -9.21 -9.17
CA MET A 263 -15.14 -7.93 -9.23
C MET A 263 -16.43 -8.04 -10.05
N MET A 264 -16.49 -8.87 -11.10
CA MET A 264 -17.72 -9.06 -11.88
C MET A 264 -18.84 -9.71 -11.06
N PHE A 265 -18.53 -10.49 -10.02
CA PHE A 265 -19.53 -11.05 -9.12
C PHE A 265 -20.02 -10.08 -8.03
N THR A 266 -19.43 -8.88 -7.93
CA THR A 266 -19.67 -7.97 -6.80
C THR A 266 -20.46 -6.70 -7.18
N TYR A 267 -21.03 -6.64 -8.38
CA TYR A 267 -21.95 -5.59 -8.84
C TYR A 267 -23.32 -6.19 -9.14
#